data_AF-A0A6I9MP85-F1
#
_entry.id   AF-A0A6I9MP85-F1
#
_cell.length_a   1.000
_cell.length_b   1.000
_cell.length_c   1.000
_cell.angle_alpha   90.00
_cell.angle_beta   90.00
_cell.angle_gamma   90.00
#
_symmetry.space_group_name_H-M   'P 1'
#
loop_
_entity.id
_entity.type
_entity.pdbx_description
1 polymer ?
#
loop_
_entity_poly.entity_id
_entity_poly.type
_entity_poly.pdbx_seq_one_letter_code
_entity_poly.pdbx_strand_id
1 'polypeptide(L)'
;MAVVSWKEILLLTGLVVGCYWNSLSCGFVFDDVSAILDNKDLRPSTPIRNLFQNDFWGTPMSEERSHKSYRPLTVLTFRVNYLFSELSAASYHFLNVVLHAVVCVLFLRVCRLFLDNTSSLVAALLFAVHPIHTEA
;
A
#
# COMPACT_ATOMS: atom_id res chain seq x y z
N MET A 1 -12.03 -14.70 -21.86
CA MET A 1 -11.52 -14.74 -20.46
C MET A 1 -10.54 -13.60 -20.29
N ALA A 2 -10.60 -12.85 -19.18
CA ALA A 2 -9.64 -11.81 -18.84
C ALA A 2 -8.28 -12.42 -18.45
N VAL A 3 -7.61 -13.03 -19.42
CA VAL A 3 -6.29 -13.64 -19.26
C VAL A 3 -5.26 -12.53 -19.32
N VAL A 4 -4.29 -12.53 -18.40
CA VAL A 4 -3.13 -11.64 -18.43
C VAL A 4 -1.91 -12.47 -18.84
N SER A 5 -1.18 -12.01 -19.85
CA SER A 5 0.03 -12.71 -20.32
C SER A 5 1.22 -12.40 -19.42
N TRP A 6 2.18 -13.32 -19.35
CA TRP A 6 3.42 -13.10 -18.58
C TRP A 6 4.21 -11.88 -19.06
N LYS A 7 4.13 -11.53 -20.35
CA LYS A 7 4.76 -10.32 -20.91
C LYS A 7 4.16 -9.05 -20.31
N GLU A 8 2.84 -9.02 -20.14
CA GLU A 8 2.12 -7.88 -19.54
C GLU A 8 2.42 -7.76 -18.05
N ILE A 9 2.52 -8.90 -17.35
CA ILE A 9 2.93 -8.92 -15.94
C ILE A 9 4.35 -8.36 -15.81
N LEU A 10 5.30 -8.82 -16.62
CA LEU A 10 6.67 -8.30 -16.59
C LEU A 10 6.74 -6.82 -16.95
N LEU A 11 5.95 -6.38 -17.94
CA LEU A 11 5.88 -4.98 -18.34
C LEU A 11 5.39 -4.09 -17.19
N LEU A 12 4.25 -4.45 -16.57
CA LEU A 12 3.67 -3.67 -15.48
C LEU A 12 4.58 -3.67 -14.25
N THR A 13 5.09 -4.83 -13.85
CA THR A 13 6.01 -4.94 -12.70
C THR A 13 7.30 -4.16 -12.97
N GLY A 14 7.87 -4.26 -14.17
CA GLY A 14 9.08 -3.51 -14.54
C GLY A 14 8.85 -2.00 -14.51
N LEU A 15 7.69 -1.54 -14.95
CA LEU A 15 7.32 -0.13 -14.93
C LEU A 15 7.13 0.39 -13.50
N VAL A 16 6.41 -0.35 -12.66
CA VAL A 16 6.25 -0.03 -11.23
C VAL A 16 7.62 0.02 -10.54
N VAL A 17 8.47 -0.99 -10.70
CA VAL A 17 9.81 -0.97 -10.10
C VAL A 17 10.61 0.23 -10.63
N GLY A 18 10.61 0.49 -11.94
CA GLY A 18 11.33 1.61 -12.53
C GLY A 18 10.89 2.98 -11.99
N CYS A 19 9.60 3.17 -11.75
CA CYS A 19 9.06 4.44 -11.24
C CYS A 19 9.26 4.64 -9.74
N TYR A 20 9.24 3.56 -8.94
CA TYR A 20 9.19 3.67 -7.47
C TYR A 20 10.42 3.11 -6.75
N TRP A 21 11.41 2.54 -7.44
CA TRP A 21 12.61 1.95 -6.83
C TRP A 21 13.39 2.94 -5.95
N ASN A 22 13.44 4.21 -6.33
CA ASN A 22 14.14 5.25 -5.57
C ASN A 22 13.57 5.44 -4.15
N SER A 23 12.29 5.11 -3.92
CA SER A 23 11.65 5.19 -2.60
C SER A 23 12.29 4.27 -1.56
N LEU A 24 12.95 3.18 -1.99
CA LEU A 24 13.59 2.23 -1.08
C LEU A 24 14.73 2.85 -0.26
N SER A 25 15.31 3.95 -0.76
CA SER A 25 16.37 4.70 -0.07
C SER A 25 15.84 5.89 0.73
N CYS A 26 14.52 6.13 0.72
CA CYS A 26 13.87 7.20 1.46
C CYS A 26 13.50 6.75 2.89
N GLY A 27 13.48 7.70 3.83
CA GLY A 27 12.96 7.49 5.19
C GLY A 27 11.46 7.74 5.28
N PHE A 28 10.90 7.52 6.47
CA PHE A 28 9.51 7.89 6.79
C PHE A 28 9.33 9.40 6.77
N VAL A 29 8.22 9.86 6.18
CA VAL A 29 7.89 11.29 6.07
C VAL A 29 6.39 11.52 6.31
N PHE A 30 6.03 12.75 6.72
CA PHE A 30 4.64 13.17 6.94
C PHE A 30 3.83 12.16 7.79
N ASP A 31 2.77 11.60 7.21
CA ASP A 31 1.82 10.72 7.86
C ASP A 31 2.45 9.40 8.33
N ASP A 32 3.56 8.96 7.72
CA ASP A 32 4.29 7.77 8.17
C ASP A 32 4.75 7.89 9.63
N VAL A 33 5.10 9.10 10.05
CA VAL A 33 5.56 9.35 11.43
C VAL A 33 4.45 8.99 12.40
N SER A 34 3.24 9.52 12.16
CA SER A 34 2.09 9.25 13.03
C SER A 34 1.55 7.83 12.87
N ALA A 35 1.51 7.30 11.63
CA ALA A 35 0.90 6.01 11.33
C ALA A 35 1.79 4.80 11.67
N ILE A 36 3.12 4.96 11.68
CA ILE A 36 4.10 3.87 11.82
C ILE A 36 5.04 4.10 13.01
N LEU A 37 5.71 5.25 13.06
CA LEU A 37 6.72 5.53 14.11
C LEU A 37 6.09 5.72 15.49
N ASP A 38 5.01 6.50 15.57
CA ASP A 38 4.38 6.85 16.84
C ASP A 38 3.21 5.92 17.19
N ASN A 39 2.66 5.22 16.20
CA ASN A 39 1.50 4.36 16.39
C ASN A 39 1.86 3.11 17.21
N LYS A 40 1.34 3.06 18.45
CA LYS A 40 1.56 1.95 19.38
C LYS A 40 0.85 0.66 18.96
N ASP A 41 -0.14 0.71 18.08
CA ASP A 41 -0.88 -0.47 17.65
C ASP A 41 -0.03 -1.44 16.82
N LEU A 42 1.06 -0.96 16.21
CA LEU A 42 2.04 -1.79 15.52
C LEU A 42 2.90 -2.63 16.49
N ARG A 43 2.98 -2.24 17.76
CA ARG A 43 3.87 -2.88 18.72
C ARG A 43 3.30 -4.23 19.17
N PRO A 44 4.10 -5.31 19.25
CA PRO A 44 3.62 -6.63 19.66
C PRO A 44 2.99 -6.65 21.06
N SER A 45 3.44 -5.75 21.94
CA SER A 45 2.91 -5.58 23.30
C SER A 45 1.49 -5.03 23.35
N THR A 46 1.03 -4.32 22.32
CA THR A 46 -0.32 -3.76 22.26
C THR A 46 -1.31 -4.85 21.84
N PRO A 47 -2.43 -5.07 22.53
CA PRO A 47 -3.42 -6.09 22.14
C PRO A 47 -3.97 -5.86 20.72
N ILE A 48 -4.08 -6.93 19.92
CA ILE A 48 -4.56 -6.81 18.52
C ILE A 48 -5.99 -6.25 18.41
N ARG A 49 -6.82 -6.43 19.45
CA ARG A 49 -8.18 -5.87 19.51
C ARG A 49 -8.18 -4.34 19.37
N ASN A 50 -7.11 -3.67 19.80
CA ASN A 50 -7.02 -2.22 19.78
C ASN A 50 -7.06 -1.68 18.35
N LEU A 51 -6.57 -2.44 17.36
CA LEU A 51 -6.62 -2.05 15.94
C LEU A 51 -8.07 -1.84 15.46
N PHE A 52 -9.05 -2.51 16.09
CA PHE A 52 -10.46 -2.39 15.75
C PHE A 52 -11.20 -1.36 16.62
N GLN A 53 -10.51 -0.74 17.58
CA GLN A 53 -11.07 0.24 18.52
C GLN A 53 -10.44 1.63 18.37
N ASN A 54 -9.26 1.70 17.74
CA ASN A 54 -8.53 2.92 17.49
C ASN A 54 -8.72 3.40 16.05
N ASP A 55 -8.41 4.66 15.80
CA ASP A 55 -8.27 5.20 14.46
C ASP A 55 -6.93 4.81 13.82
N PHE A 56 -6.72 5.21 12.57
CA PHE A 56 -5.54 4.91 11.77
C PHE A 56 -4.21 5.32 12.45
N TRP A 57 -4.26 6.31 13.34
CA TRP A 57 -3.10 6.88 14.02
C TRP A 57 -2.85 6.25 15.39
N GLY A 58 -3.68 5.29 15.81
CA GLY A 58 -3.58 4.62 17.11
C GLY A 58 -4.25 5.36 18.26
N THR A 59 -5.13 6.32 17.96
CA THR A 59 -5.93 7.03 18.98
C THR A 59 -7.28 6.34 19.17
N PRO A 60 -7.73 6.05 20.40
CA PRO A 60 -9.04 5.45 20.64
C PRO A 60 -10.17 6.24 19.99
N MET A 61 -11.04 5.53 19.27
CA MET A 61 -12.14 6.10 18.49
C MET A 61 -13.17 6.84 19.36
N SER A 62 -13.18 6.63 20.68
CA SER A 62 -14.04 7.35 21.62
C SER A 62 -13.51 8.73 21.99
N GLU A 63 -12.22 9.02 21.82
CA GLU A 63 -11.61 10.30 22.23
C GLU A 63 -11.94 11.41 21.23
N GLU A 64 -12.18 12.64 21.71
CA GLU A 64 -12.49 13.79 20.85
C GLU A 64 -11.38 14.13 19.86
N ARG A 65 -10.11 13.96 20.28
CA ARG A 65 -8.93 14.19 19.45
C ARG A 65 -8.70 13.13 18.36
N SER A 66 -9.47 12.04 18.36
CA SER A 66 -9.38 11.05 17.30
C SER A 66 -9.88 11.65 15.98
N HIS A 67 -9.15 11.39 14.90
CA HIS A 67 -9.53 11.79 13.56
C HIS A 67 -10.69 10.98 13.00
N LYS A 68 -11.15 9.96 13.74
CA LYS A 68 -12.18 9.00 13.35
C LYS A 68 -11.91 8.25 12.05
N SER A 69 -10.65 8.20 11.63
CA SER A 69 -10.18 7.52 10.42
C SER A 69 -10.08 6.01 10.65
N TYR A 70 -11.15 5.26 10.40
CA TYR A 70 -11.17 3.82 10.65
C TYR A 70 -10.51 3.02 9.51
N ARG A 71 -9.29 2.51 9.75
CA ARG A 71 -8.49 1.72 8.76
C ARG A 71 -7.78 0.51 9.41
N PRO A 72 -8.51 -0.38 10.11
CA PRO A 72 -7.92 -1.44 10.93
C PRO A 72 -7.06 -2.42 10.12
N LEU A 73 -7.47 -2.73 8.88
CA LEU A 73 -6.75 -3.67 8.02
C LEU A 73 -5.42 -3.07 7.54
N THR A 74 -5.37 -1.78 7.23
CA THR A 74 -4.13 -1.09 6.88
C THR A 74 -3.16 -1.11 8.07
N VAL A 75 -3.61 -0.73 9.26
CA VAL A 75 -2.78 -0.78 10.48
C VAL A 75 -2.31 -2.21 10.78
N LEU A 76 -3.14 -3.22 10.51
CA LEU A 76 -2.74 -4.62 10.62
C LEU A 76 -1.60 -4.98 9.67
N THR A 77 -1.62 -4.51 8.41
CA THR A 77 -0.49 -4.74 7.49
C THR A 77 0.80 -4.10 8.00
N PHE A 78 0.73 -2.89 8.56
CA PHE A 78 1.89 -2.24 9.17
C PHE A 78 2.40 -2.99 10.39
N ARG A 79 1.50 -3.51 11.24
CA ARG A 79 1.87 -4.33 12.39
C ARG A 79 2.57 -5.62 11.95
N VAL A 80 2.05 -6.28 10.91
CA VAL A 80 2.70 -7.47 10.34
C VAL A 80 4.08 -7.11 9.78
N ASN A 81 4.21 -6.00 9.05
CA ASN A 81 5.51 -5.54 8.56
C ASN A 81 6.49 -5.26 9.73
N TYR A 82 6.01 -4.64 10.80
CA TYR A 82 6.81 -4.37 12.00
C TYR A 82 7.36 -5.66 12.63
N LEU A 83 6.60 -6.76 12.61
CA LEU A 83 7.09 -8.05 13.12
C LEU A 83 8.27 -8.61 12.32
N PHE A 84 8.39 -8.28 11.04
CA PHE A 84 9.47 -8.78 10.17
C PHE A 84 10.71 -7.88 10.18
N SER A 85 10.53 -6.56 10.26
CA SER A 85 11.63 -5.61 10.02
C SER A 85 11.55 -4.34 10.88
N GLU A 86 10.71 -4.33 11.91
CA GLU A 86 10.49 -3.21 12.83
C GLU A 86 10.25 -1.88 12.10
N LEU A 87 11.12 -0.88 12.28
CA LEU A 87 11.03 0.46 11.70
C LEU A 87 11.97 0.65 10.50
N SER A 88 12.23 -0.40 9.74
CA SER A 88 12.96 -0.30 8.46
C SER A 88 12.07 0.28 7.36
N ALA A 89 12.18 1.58 7.07
CA ALA A 89 11.41 2.26 6.02
C ALA A 89 11.50 1.55 4.65
N ALA A 90 12.69 1.09 4.30
CA ALA A 90 12.93 0.32 3.06
C ALA A 90 12.02 -0.92 2.95
N SER A 91 11.71 -1.59 4.07
CA SER A 91 10.80 -2.74 4.05
C SER A 91 9.36 -2.35 3.74
N TYR A 92 8.87 -1.23 4.30
CA TYR A 92 7.50 -0.76 4.04
C TYR A 92 7.37 -0.30 2.58
N HIS A 93 8.35 0.46 2.09
CA HIS A 93 8.38 0.90 0.70
C HIS A 93 8.48 -0.30 -0.27
N PHE A 94 9.32 -1.29 0.05
CA PHE A 94 9.40 -2.51 -0.75
C PHE A 94 8.07 -3.25 -0.82
N LEU A 95 7.39 -3.43 0.32
CA LEU A 95 6.08 -4.06 0.35
C LEU A 95 5.06 -3.28 -0.48
N ASN A 96 5.04 -1.94 -0.37
CA ASN A 96 4.17 -1.08 -1.17
C ASN A 96 4.43 -1.22 -2.67
N VAL A 97 5.68 -1.27 -3.11
CA VAL A 97 6.04 -1.49 -4.53
C VAL A 97 5.53 -2.85 -5.03
N VAL A 98 5.69 -3.91 -4.23
CA VAL A 98 5.18 -5.25 -4.56
C VAL A 98 3.65 -5.25 -4.65
N LEU A 99 2.97 -4.65 -3.67
CA LEU A 99 1.50 -4.55 -3.66
C LEU A 99 0.99 -3.72 -4.84
N HIS A 100 1.65 -2.61 -5.19
CA HIS A 100 1.28 -1.79 -6.35
C HIS A 100 1.40 -2.58 -7.65
N ALA A 101 2.47 -3.37 -7.83
CA ALA A 101 2.61 -4.24 -9.00
C ALA A 101 1.47 -5.27 -9.08
N VAL A 102 1.10 -5.89 -7.96
CA VAL A 102 -0.06 -6.81 -7.87
C VAL A 102 -1.36 -6.09 -8.23
N VAL A 103 -1.60 -4.90 -7.67
CA VAL A 103 -2.80 -4.11 -7.94
C VAL A 103 -2.87 -3.70 -9.41
N CYS A 104 -1.76 -3.31 -10.05
CA CYS A 104 -1.73 -2.98 -11.47
C CYS A 104 -2.13 -4.17 -12.36
N VAL A 105 -1.66 -5.38 -12.05
CA VAL A 105 -2.03 -6.60 -12.76
C VAL A 105 -3.51 -6.95 -12.54
N LEU A 106 -4.01 -6.80 -11.32
CA LEU A 106 -5.42 -6.99 -11.00
C LEU A 106 -6.30 -5.95 -11.71
N PHE A 107 -5.85 -4.70 -11.77
CA PHE A 107 -6.53 -3.60 -12.44
C PHE A 107 -6.63 -3.87 -13.95
N LEU A 108 -5.55 -4.33 -14.60
CA LEU A 108 -5.60 -4.79 -16.00
C LEU A 108 -6.65 -5.89 -16.20
N ARG A 109 -6.68 -6.88 -15.29
CA ARG A 109 -7.67 -7.96 -15.34
C ARG A 109 -9.10 -7.45 -15.22
N VAL A 110 -9.33 -6.47 -14.36
CA VAL A 110 -10.64 -5.82 -14.19
C VAL A 110 -11.01 -5.00 -15.43
N CYS A 111 -10.11 -4.18 -15.98
CA CYS A 111 -10.36 -3.41 -17.20
C CYS A 111 -10.79 -4.31 -18.37
N ARG A 112 -10.17 -5.48 -18.51
CA ARG A 112 -10.52 -6.48 -19.53
C ARG A 112 -11.92 -7.07 -19.43
N LEU A 113 -12.61 -6.87 -18.31
CA LEU A 113 -14.02 -7.25 -18.18
C LEU A 113 -14.95 -6.26 -18.90
N PHE A 114 -14.47 -5.04 -19.19
CA PHE A 114 -15.30 -3.94 -19.68
C PHE A 114 -14.75 -3.29 -20.96
N LEU A 115 -13.45 -3.41 -21.24
CA LEU A 115 -12.75 -2.74 -22.35
C LEU A 115 -12.07 -3.75 -23.27
N ASP A 116 -11.69 -3.29 -24.48
CA ASP A 116 -10.83 -4.05 -25.38
C ASP A 116 -9.40 -4.21 -24.82
N ASN A 117 -8.62 -5.10 -25.40
CA ASN A 117 -7.27 -5.41 -24.92
C ASN A 117 -6.33 -4.20 -24.91
N THR A 118 -6.41 -3.34 -25.91
CA THR A 118 -5.52 -2.19 -26.05
C THR A 118 -5.88 -1.12 -25.03
N SER A 119 -7.16 -0.74 -24.97
CA SER A 119 -7.65 0.24 -23.98
C SER A 119 -7.41 -0.24 -22.54
N SER A 120 -7.59 -1.53 -22.26
CA SER A 120 -7.30 -2.11 -20.94
C SER A 120 -5.82 -2.00 -20.57
N LEU A 121 -4.93 -2.30 -21.51
CA LEU A 121 -3.49 -2.21 -21.29
C LEU A 121 -3.05 -0.76 -21.08
N VAL A 122 -3.54 0.16 -21.91
CA VAL A 122 -3.24 1.60 -21.77
C VAL A 122 -3.73 2.12 -20.41
N ALA A 123 -4.94 1.77 -19.99
CA ALA A 123 -5.47 2.15 -18.68
C ALA A 123 -4.59 1.63 -17.54
N ALA A 124 -4.15 0.38 -17.60
CA ALA A 124 -3.28 -0.20 -16.58
C ALA A 124 -1.87 0.40 -16.56
N LEU A 125 -1.30 0.74 -17.72
CA LEU A 125 -0.02 1.44 -17.82
C LEU A 125 -0.12 2.86 -17.23
N LEU A 126 -1.19 3.58 -17.54
CA LEU A 126 -1.45 4.90 -16.96
C LEU A 126 -1.62 4.83 -15.45
N PHE A 127 -2.39 3.85 -14.96
CA PHE A 127 -2.56 3.60 -13.53
C PHE A 127 -1.22 3.29 -12.84
N ALA A 128 -0.37 2.46 -13.46
CA ALA A 128 0.92 2.07 -12.89
C ALA A 128 1.86 3.24 -12.65
N VAL A 129 1.85 4.26 -13.51
CA VAL A 129 2.78 5.42 -13.44
C VAL A 129 2.14 6.68 -12.85
N HIS A 130 0.85 6.62 -12.50
CA HIS A 130 0.14 7.83 -12.12
C HIS A 130 0.69 8.40 -10.80
N PRO A 131 1.13 9.68 -10.77
CA PRO A 131 1.81 10.25 -9.60
C PRO A 131 0.93 10.34 -8.36
N ILE A 132 -0.41 10.26 -8.52
CA ILE A 132 -1.36 10.21 -7.40
C ILE A 132 -1.09 9.04 -6.44
N HIS A 133 -0.43 7.97 -6.90
CA HIS A 133 -0.09 6.82 -6.08
C HIS A 133 1.16 7.01 -5.21
N THR A 134 1.88 8.13 -5.38
CA THR A 134 3.08 8.46 -4.56
C THR A 134 2.70 9.03 -3.20
N GLU A 135 1.52 9.63 -3.06
CA GLU A 135 1.02 10.25 -1.81
C GLU A 135 -0.14 9.47 -1.17
N ALA A 136 -0.40 8.24 -1.64
CA ALA A 136 -1.58 7.44 -1.26
C ALA A 136 -1.42 6.65 0.04
#